data_AF-A0A497XDB6-F1
#
_entry.id   AF-A0A497XDB6-F1
#
_cell.length_a   1.000
_cell.length_b   1.000
_cell.length_c   1.000
_cell.angle_alpha   90.00
_cell.angle_beta   90.00
_cell.angle_gamma   90.00
#
_symmetry.space_group_name_H-M   'P 1'
#
loop_
_entity.id
_entity.type
_entity.pdbx_description
1 polymer ?
#
loop_
_entity_poly.entity_id
_entity_poly.type
_entity_poly.pdbx_seq_one_letter_code
_entity_poly.pdbx_strand_id
1 'polypeptide(L)'
;MVIGYGFQDNHINDLLVQAGAQRGMRMHLVNPAGLDVLRRYPTHAIQGPNPLDDIPLIGVTVRSLREAFSGDKLSQRSLLRFFE
;
A
#
# COMPACT_ATOMS: atom_id res chain seq x y z
N MET A 1 6.59 -4.99 -4.33
CA MET A 1 5.70 -4.77 -5.48
C MET A 1 5.04 -3.41 -5.26
N VAL A 2 4.92 -2.54 -6.28
CA VAL A 2 4.17 -1.28 -6.14
C VAL A 2 2.69 -1.60 -6.31
N ILE A 3 1.85 -1.23 -5.33
CA ILE A 3 0.44 -1.59 -5.31
C ILE A 3 -0.41 -0.32 -5.33
N GLY A 4 -1.13 -0.12 -6.44
CA GLY A 4 -2.19 0.87 -6.61
C GLY A 4 -3.54 0.17 -6.69
N TYR A 5 -4.02 -0.35 -5.57
CA TYR A 5 -5.16 -1.25 -5.47
C TYR A 5 -6.14 -0.76 -4.40
N GLY A 6 -7.42 -1.12 -4.53
CA GLY A 6 -8.51 -0.61 -3.69
C GLY A 6 -8.85 -1.43 -2.45
N PHE A 7 -8.20 -2.58 -2.22
CA PHE A 7 -8.37 -3.45 -1.03
C PHE A 7 -9.80 -3.93 -0.72
N GLN A 8 -10.74 -3.79 -1.65
CA GLN A 8 -12.13 -4.24 -1.51
C GLN A 8 -12.37 -5.70 -1.93
N ASP A 9 -11.39 -6.37 -2.53
CA ASP A 9 -11.50 -7.77 -2.95
C ASP A 9 -10.72 -8.67 -1.98
N ASN A 10 -11.47 -9.46 -1.21
CA ASN A 10 -10.91 -10.35 -0.20
C ASN A 10 -9.99 -11.42 -0.79
N HIS A 11 -10.25 -11.90 -2.01
CA HIS A 11 -9.41 -12.92 -2.62
C HIS A 11 -8.00 -12.39 -2.91
N ILE A 12 -7.91 -11.17 -3.46
CA ILE A 12 -6.63 -10.51 -3.69
C ILE A 12 -5.95 -10.17 -2.36
N ASN A 13 -6.69 -9.68 -1.37
CA ASN A 13 -6.14 -9.40 -0.03
C ASN A 13 -5.50 -10.66 0.59
N ASP A 14 -6.18 -11.80 0.54
CA ASP A 14 -5.67 -13.06 1.07
C ASP A 14 -4.38 -13.50 0.37
N LEU A 15 -4.30 -13.33 -0.96
CA LEU A 15 -3.08 -13.61 -1.72
C LEU A 15 -1.92 -12.69 -1.31
N LEU A 16 -2.19 -11.41 -1.07
CA LEU A 16 -1.18 -10.45 -0.61
C LEU A 16 -0.66 -10.81 0.79
N VAL A 17 -1.56 -11.18 1.71
CA VAL A 17 -1.20 -11.60 3.07
C VAL A 17 -0.34 -12.87 3.02
N GLN A 18 -0.75 -13.87 2.25
CA GLN A 18 0.03 -15.10 2.06
C GLN A 18 1.42 -14.82 1.46
N ALA A 19 1.51 -13.95 0.46
CA ALA A 19 2.77 -13.55 -0.14
C ALA A 19 3.68 -12.80 0.85
N GLY A 20 3.10 -11.92 1.69
CA GLY A 20 3.81 -11.24 2.78
C GLY A 20 4.41 -12.22 3.77
N ALA A 21 3.57 -13.11 4.31
CA ALA A 21 3.96 -14.07 5.34
C ALA A 21 4.96 -15.13 4.85
N GLN A 22 4.78 -15.65 3.62
CA GLN A 22 5.53 -16.84 3.16
C GLN A 22 6.71 -16.51 2.26
N ARG A 23 6.69 -15.36 1.58
CA ARG A 23 7.68 -15.03 0.54
C ARG A 23 8.46 -13.75 0.82
N GLY A 24 8.31 -13.17 2.01
CA GLY A 24 8.98 -11.92 2.38
C GLY A 24 8.58 -10.75 1.49
N MET A 25 7.37 -10.78 0.93
CA MET A 25 6.87 -9.70 0.09
C MET A 25 6.78 -8.42 0.90
N ARG A 26 7.31 -7.33 0.33
CA ARG A 26 7.21 -5.98 0.87
C ARG A 26 6.32 -5.12 -0.04
N MET A 27 5.54 -4.24 0.58
CA MET A 27 4.55 -3.41 -0.10
C MET A 27 4.98 -1.95 -0.14
N HIS A 28 4.86 -1.33 -1.32
CA HIS A 28 4.86 0.12 -1.46
C HIS A 28 3.47 0.55 -1.90
N LEU A 29 2.80 1.34 -1.07
CA LEU A 29 1.43 1.75 -1.30
C LEU A 29 1.39 3.05 -2.11
N VAL A 30 0.67 3.06 -3.23
CA VAL A 30 0.44 4.29 -4.02
C VAL A 30 -1.05 4.55 -4.11
N ASN A 31 -1.53 5.46 -3.28
CA ASN A 31 -2.94 5.84 -3.25
C ASN A 31 -3.09 7.25 -2.65
N PRO A 32 -3.85 8.17 -3.27
CA PRO A 32 -4.11 9.49 -2.69
C PRO A 32 -4.69 9.47 -1.27
N ALA A 33 -5.45 8.41 -0.93
CA ALA A 33 -5.97 8.20 0.42
C ALA A 33 -4.92 7.69 1.42
N GLY A 34 -3.70 7.39 0.98
CA GLY A 34 -2.64 6.85 1.84
C GLY A 34 -3.04 5.57 2.54
N LEU A 35 -2.68 5.43 3.81
CA LEU A 35 -2.99 4.26 4.63
C LEU A 35 -4.49 4.09 4.90
N ASP A 36 -5.31 5.13 4.71
CA ASP A 36 -6.74 5.02 4.96
C ASP A 36 -7.44 4.04 4.02
N VAL A 37 -6.82 3.73 2.86
CA VAL A 37 -7.31 2.69 1.95
C VAL A 37 -7.24 1.28 2.56
N LEU A 38 -6.39 1.06 3.56
CA LEU A 38 -6.30 -0.22 4.28
C LEU A 38 -7.37 -0.35 5.37
N ARG A 39 -8.15 0.70 5.65
CA ARG A 39 -9.21 0.61 6.66
C ARG A 39 -10.38 -0.21 6.14
N ARG A 40 -10.59 -1.38 6.75
CA ARG A 40 -11.74 -2.24 6.45
C ARG A 40 -13.08 -1.61 6.80
N TYR A 41 -13.11 -0.80 7.87
CA TYR A 41 -14.32 -0.16 8.37
C TYR A 41 -14.07 1.34 8.65
N PRO A 42 -14.05 2.20 7.61
CA PRO A 42 -13.60 3.59 7.73
C PRO A 42 -14.43 4.44 8.69
N THR A 43 -15.68 4.05 8.98
CA THR A 43 -16.60 4.76 9.88
C THR A 43 -16.51 4.32 11.34
N HIS A 44 -15.79 3.23 11.66
CA HIS A 44 -15.67 2.74 13.02
C HIS A 44 -14.57 3.51 13.78
N ALA A 45 -14.90 3.93 15.01
CA ALA A 45 -13.96 4.62 15.89
C ALA A 45 -12.80 3.73 16.34
N ILE A 46 -13.03 2.42 16.47
CA ILE A 46 -12.02 1.42 16.81
C ILE A 46 -11.86 0.50 15.60
N GLN A 47 -10.65 0.44 15.06
CA GLN A 47 -10.31 -0.48 13.98
C GLN A 47 -9.93 -1.84 14.59
N GLY A 48 -10.53 -2.90 14.08
CA GLY A 48 -10.06 -4.26 14.35
C GLY A 48 -8.76 -4.55 13.60
N PRO A 49 -8.01 -5.59 14.00
CA PRO A 49 -6.80 -5.99 13.29
C PRO A 49 -7.11 -6.29 11.82
N ASN A 50 -6.33 -5.71 10.90
CA ASN A 50 -6.37 -6.02 9.49
C ASN A 50 -5.12 -6.82 9.10
N PRO A 51 -5.24 -8.07 8.59
CA PRO A 51 -4.08 -8.87 8.17
C PRO A 51 -3.17 -8.17 7.14
N LEU A 52 -3.69 -7.20 6.39
CA LEU A 52 -2.87 -6.40 5.47
C LEU A 52 -1.85 -5.50 6.20
N ASP A 53 -2.10 -5.17 7.47
CA ASP A 53 -1.18 -4.37 8.29
C ASP A 53 0.09 -5.18 8.67
N ASP A 54 0.02 -6.51 8.62
CA ASP A 54 1.15 -7.40 8.89
C ASP A 54 2.15 -7.45 7.72
N ILE A 55 1.78 -6.93 6.55
CA ILE A 55 2.67 -6.88 5.38
C ILE A 55 3.64 -5.70 5.56
N PRO A 56 4.96 -5.92 5.57
CA PRO A 56 5.92 -4.83 5.74
C PRO A 56 5.77 -3.76 4.66
N LEU A 57 5.39 -2.56 5.10
CA LEU A 57 5.32 -1.36 4.28
C LEU A 57 6.69 -0.70 4.20
N ILE A 58 7.25 -0.62 3.00
CA ILE A 58 8.54 0.04 2.74
C ILE A 58 8.39 1.47 2.21
N GLY A 59 7.16 1.88 1.90
CA GLY A 59 6.85 3.23 1.48
C GLY A 59 5.38 3.46 1.24
N VAL A 60 4.97 4.73 1.35
CA VAL A 60 3.63 5.22 1.04
C VAL A 60 3.76 6.47 0.20
N THR A 61 3.07 6.49 -0.95
CA THR A 61 2.97 7.64 -1.85
C THR A 61 1.51 8.06 -1.92
N VAL A 62 1.22 9.24 -1.35
CA VAL A 62 -0.13 9.85 -1.33
C VAL A 62 -0.42 10.74 -2.54
N ARG A 63 0.43 10.65 -3.57
CA ARG A 63 0.26 11.30 -4.86
C ARG A 63 -0.12 10.23 -5.87
N SER A 64 -0.90 10.61 -6.88
CA SER A 64 -1.12 9.72 -8.01
C SER A 64 0.21 9.39 -8.71
N LEU A 65 0.28 8.26 -9.41
CA LEU A 65 1.48 7.93 -10.20
C LEU A 65 1.81 9.05 -11.19
N ARG A 66 0.78 9.64 -11.83
CA ARG A 66 0.96 10.76 -12.75
C ARG A 66 1.70 11.91 -12.07
N GLU A 67 1.24 12.35 -10.90
CA GLU A 67 1.86 13.45 -10.15
C GLU A 67 3.26 13.11 -9.67
N ALA A 68 3.46 11.89 -9.16
CA ALA A 68 4.76 11.42 -8.70
C ALA A 68 5.81 11.41 -9.83
N PHE A 69 5.40 11.19 -11.09
CA PHE A 69 6.29 11.21 -12.26
C PHE A 69 6.29 12.54 -13.03
N SER A 70 5.42 13.51 -12.70
CA SER A 70 5.31 14.78 -13.43
C SER A 70 6.11 15.95 -12.83
N GLY A 71 7.21 15.67 -12.12
CA GLY A 71 8.12 16.68 -11.59
C GLY A 71 8.31 16.68 -10.08
N ASP A 72 7.54 15.88 -9.34
CA ASP A 72 7.76 15.65 -7.90
C ASP A 72 8.92 14.67 -7.68
N LYS A 73 10.14 15.22 -7.67
CA LYS A 73 11.37 14.44 -7.47
C LYS A 73 11.41 13.70 -6.13
N LEU A 74 10.71 14.18 -5.11
CA LEU A 74 10.71 13.53 -3.79
C LEU A 74 9.85 12.27 -3.82
N SER A 75 8.61 12.38 -4.31
CA SER A 75 7.71 11.24 -4.47
C SER A 75 8.28 10.23 -5.46
N GLN A 76 8.87 10.70 -6.56
CA GLN A 76 9.58 9.86 -7.53
C GLN A 76 10.69 9.06 -6.88
N ARG A 77 11.58 9.71 -6.12
CA ARG A 77 12.71 9.03 -5.45
C ARG A 77 12.26 8.04 -4.37
N SER A 78 11.21 8.39 -3.62
CA SER A 78 10.61 7.47 -2.64
C SER A 78 10.06 6.21 -3.32
N LEU A 79 9.38 6.39 -4.46
CA LEU A 79 8.84 5.29 -5.24
C LEU A 79 9.96 4.48 -5.92
N LEU A 80 11.04 5.13 -6.38
CA LEU A 80 12.17 4.44 -7.02
C LEU A 80 13.02 3.62 -6.04
N ARG A 81 13.11 4.02 -4.76
CA ARG A 81 13.73 3.20 -3.70
C ARG A 81 13.12 1.82 -3.55
N PHE A 82 11.89 1.62 -4.05
CA PHE A 82 11.28 0.31 -4.11
C PHE A 82 12.07 -0.68 -5.01
N PHE A 83 12.70 -0.17 -6.08
CA PHE A 83 13.39 -0.95 -7.10
C PHE A 83 14.90 -1.13 -6.83
N GLU A 84 15.39 -0.54 -5.74
CA GLU A 84 16.77 -0.70 -5.24
C GLU A 84 16.84 -1.84 -4.20
#